data_AF-A0A846Y6V5-F1
#
_entry.id   AF-A0A846Y6V5-F1
#
_cell.length_a   1.000
_cell.length_b   1.000
_cell.length_c   1.000
_cell.angle_alpha   90.00
_cell.angle_beta   90.00
_cell.angle_gamma   90.00
#
_symmetry.space_group_name_H-M   'P 1'
#
loop_
_entity.id
_entity.type
_entity.pdbx_description
1 polymer ?
#
loop_
_entity_poly.entity_id
_entity_poly.type
_entity_poly.pdbx_seq_one_letter_code
_entity_poly.pdbx_strand_id
1 'polypeptide(L)'
;MDWYVPTTTPRALIWLQHGFARSAANVADLARHYADAGYLVFAPSIPSADPAGCTLQNVTGNTAFLAGIADLFDPRAAAGLGGALSTAAHAAGAPVPTIPQHWVFVGHSAGGEAVEYVAAQLLRRHHDLWPHLAGLVLLDPVASFVGDNTTRALADLDRTDLPILTVSGPPALCNNFGTGTAALQAGLHRPFVGVRLPAGDHTDAEGASSDMLGELLCGVPQSDDVATLQALTLGWTHDFVTGDHTAQLYPNGAAAGPAAAPGAVVLTGA
;
A
#
# COMPACT_ATOMS: atom_id res chain seq x y z
N MET A 1 15.29 -7.44 4.92
CA MET A 1 13.85 -7.60 5.16
C MET A 1 13.57 -6.66 6.30
N ASP A 2 12.87 -5.58 6.00
CA ASP A 2 12.98 -4.40 6.85
C ASP A 2 11.67 -4.33 7.62
N TRP A 3 11.72 -4.93 8.81
CA TRP A 3 10.66 -4.88 9.80
C TRP A 3 10.84 -3.60 10.63
N TYR A 4 9.78 -2.84 10.80
CA TYR A 4 9.75 -1.68 11.70
C TYR A 4 8.83 -2.05 12.86
N VAL A 5 9.43 -2.19 14.04
CA VAL A 5 8.75 -2.68 15.24
C VAL A 5 8.42 -1.49 16.14
N PRO A 6 7.15 -1.30 16.52
CA PRO A 6 6.74 -0.22 17.40
C PRO A 6 7.27 -0.49 18.82
N THR A 7 7.38 0.58 19.62
CA THR A 7 7.79 0.46 21.04
C THR A 7 6.65 -0.05 21.95
N THR A 8 5.42 -0.12 21.43
CA THR A 8 4.23 -0.63 22.12
C THR A 8 3.80 -1.99 21.55
N THR A 9 2.81 -2.63 22.17
CA THR A 9 2.12 -3.76 21.53
C THR A 9 1.55 -3.31 20.18
N PRO A 10 1.86 -4.00 19.06
CA PRO A 10 1.42 -3.55 17.75
C PRO A 10 -0.09 -3.61 17.58
N ARG A 11 -0.68 -2.54 17.02
CA ARG A 11 -2.13 -2.40 16.79
C ARG A 11 -2.62 -3.25 15.60
N ALA A 12 -1.85 -3.24 14.52
CA ALA A 12 -2.09 -3.99 13.29
C ALA A 12 -0.75 -4.25 12.59
N LEU A 13 -0.75 -5.17 11.62
CA LEU A 13 0.36 -5.35 10.68
C LEU A 13 0.12 -4.49 9.45
N ILE A 14 1.13 -3.75 9.00
CA ILE A 14 1.15 -3.08 7.71
C ILE A 14 2.10 -3.85 6.81
N TRP A 15 1.65 -4.30 5.65
CA TRP A 15 2.56 -4.64 4.56
C TRP A 15 2.73 -3.40 3.68
N LEU A 16 3.93 -2.80 3.72
CA LEU A 16 4.27 -1.63 2.92
C LEU A 16 5.18 -2.04 1.75
N GLN A 17 4.65 -1.94 0.54
CA GLN A 17 5.34 -2.37 -0.67
C GLN A 17 5.80 -1.18 -1.51
N HIS A 18 7.11 -1.09 -1.75
CA HIS A 18 7.72 -0.09 -2.64
C HIS A 18 7.40 -0.35 -4.12
N GLY A 19 7.71 0.63 -4.97
CA GLY A 19 7.51 0.61 -6.43
C GLY A 19 8.64 0.02 -7.29
N PHE A 20 8.51 0.20 -8.60
CA PHE A 20 9.50 -0.21 -9.61
C PHE A 20 10.81 0.58 -9.46
N ALA A 21 11.95 -0.10 -9.59
CA ALA A 21 13.30 0.41 -9.36
C ALA A 21 13.54 0.98 -7.95
N ARG A 22 12.70 0.62 -6.98
CA ARG A 22 12.82 0.99 -5.56
C ARG A 22 13.13 -0.22 -4.69
N SER A 23 13.32 0.05 -3.40
CA SER A 23 13.55 -0.92 -2.35
C SER A 23 12.83 -0.51 -1.06
N ALA A 24 12.92 -1.36 -0.04
CA ALA A 24 12.42 -1.06 1.30
C ALA A 24 13.05 0.20 1.92
N ALA A 25 14.30 0.54 1.53
CA ALA A 25 14.94 1.77 1.97
C ALA A 25 14.19 3.02 1.50
N ASN A 26 13.60 2.99 0.30
CA ASN A 26 12.93 4.15 -0.28
C ASN A 26 11.60 4.48 0.41
N VAL A 27 10.96 3.50 1.04
CA VAL A 27 9.70 3.69 1.80
C VAL A 27 9.91 3.72 3.31
N ALA A 28 11.16 3.84 3.75
CA ALA A 28 11.54 3.75 5.16
C ALA A 28 10.98 4.90 6.02
N ASP A 29 10.81 6.10 5.45
CA ASP A 29 10.23 7.25 6.14
C ASP A 29 8.78 6.96 6.53
N LEU A 30 7.97 6.54 5.55
CA LEU A 30 6.59 6.13 5.78
C LEU A 30 6.48 4.91 6.71
N ALA A 31 7.38 3.93 6.58
CA ALA A 31 7.41 2.78 7.48
C ALA A 31 7.67 3.18 8.94
N ARG A 32 8.60 4.11 9.18
CA ARG A 32 8.85 4.66 10.52
C ARG A 32 7.66 5.44 11.03
N HIS A 33 7.02 6.24 10.18
CA HIS A 33 5.81 6.98 10.55
C HIS A 33 4.70 6.06 11.08
N TYR A 34 4.48 4.92 10.41
CA TYR A 34 3.55 3.89 10.90
C TYR A 34 4.02 3.23 12.20
N ALA A 35 5.31 2.88 12.32
CA ALA A 35 5.85 2.26 13.52
C ALA A 35 5.78 3.18 14.74
N ASP A 36 6.05 4.47 14.57
CA ASP A 36 5.94 5.49 15.62
C ASP A 36 4.48 5.66 16.09
N ALA A 37 3.51 5.38 15.22
CA ALA A 37 2.09 5.35 15.56
C ALA A 37 1.61 4.01 16.19
N GLY A 38 2.50 3.03 16.35
CA GLY A 38 2.21 1.77 17.03
C GLY A 38 1.83 0.61 16.12
N TYR A 39 2.13 0.67 14.82
CA TYR A 39 1.90 -0.43 13.88
C TYR A 39 3.17 -1.26 13.67
N LEU A 40 3.03 -2.57 13.49
CA LEU A 40 4.13 -3.42 13.04
C LEU A 40 4.18 -3.31 11.52
N VAL A 41 5.33 -2.91 10.95
CA VAL A 41 5.45 -2.76 9.49
C VAL A 41 6.38 -3.82 8.92
N PHE A 42 5.91 -4.53 7.91
CA PHE A 42 6.67 -5.42 7.05
C PHE A 42 6.90 -4.73 5.70
N ALA A 43 8.14 -4.32 5.40
CA ALA A 43 8.50 -3.71 4.12
C ALA A 43 9.60 -4.53 3.43
N PRO A 44 9.26 -5.61 2.70
CA PRO A 44 10.25 -6.38 1.96
C PRO A 44 10.70 -5.64 0.70
N SER A 45 11.95 -5.89 0.28
CA SER A 45 12.41 -5.50 -1.05
C SER A 45 12.08 -6.61 -2.04
N ILE A 46 11.21 -6.32 -3.01
CA ILE A 46 10.84 -7.24 -4.10
C ILE A 46 11.50 -6.75 -5.39
N PRO A 47 12.22 -7.62 -6.13
CA PRO A 47 12.82 -7.23 -7.40
C PRO A 47 11.82 -6.62 -8.38
N SER A 48 12.23 -5.59 -9.11
CA SER A 48 11.37 -4.91 -10.10
C SER A 48 11.29 -5.64 -11.44
N ALA A 49 12.25 -6.52 -11.72
CA ALA A 49 12.19 -7.48 -12.80
C ALA A 49 12.97 -8.73 -12.38
N ASP A 50 12.45 -9.90 -12.74
CA ASP A 50 13.12 -11.18 -12.52
C ASP A 50 12.70 -12.16 -13.63
N PRO A 51 13.64 -12.85 -14.30
CA PRO A 51 13.31 -13.77 -15.40
C PRO A 51 12.41 -14.95 -14.99
N ALA A 52 12.43 -15.36 -13.72
CA ALA A 52 11.58 -16.42 -13.19
C ALA A 52 10.22 -15.90 -12.68
N GLY A 53 9.96 -14.59 -12.80
CA GLY A 53 8.69 -13.98 -12.40
C GLY A 53 8.63 -13.60 -10.92
N CYS A 54 9.74 -13.70 -10.17
CA CYS A 54 9.82 -13.32 -8.76
C CYS A 54 9.94 -11.81 -8.59
N THR A 55 8.92 -11.08 -9.05
CA THR A 55 8.99 -9.64 -9.23
C THR A 55 7.71 -8.89 -8.92
N LEU A 56 7.86 -7.61 -8.59
CA LEU A 56 6.77 -6.69 -8.36
C LEU A 56 6.02 -6.34 -9.65
N GLN A 57 6.74 -5.91 -10.69
CA GLN A 57 6.15 -5.42 -11.94
C GLN A 57 6.00 -6.55 -12.94
N ASN A 58 4.82 -6.69 -13.52
CA ASN A 58 4.60 -7.75 -14.50
C ASN A 58 5.23 -7.40 -15.85
N VAL A 59 6.36 -8.03 -16.13
CA VAL A 59 7.07 -7.95 -17.43
C VAL A 59 7.01 -9.29 -18.16
N THR A 60 7.26 -10.39 -17.45
CA THR A 60 7.34 -11.77 -17.99
C THR A 60 6.37 -12.75 -17.33
N GLY A 61 5.56 -12.30 -16.37
CA GLY A 61 4.64 -13.12 -15.57
C GLY A 61 5.00 -13.13 -14.09
N ASN A 62 4.35 -12.29 -13.27
CA ASN A 62 4.57 -12.20 -11.82
C ASN A 62 3.46 -12.83 -10.96
N THR A 63 2.37 -13.26 -11.59
CA THR A 63 1.14 -13.65 -10.88
C THR A 63 1.29 -14.85 -9.97
N ALA A 64 2.09 -15.85 -10.36
CA ALA A 64 2.39 -17.00 -9.52
C ALA A 64 3.18 -16.61 -8.26
N PHE A 65 4.15 -15.70 -8.42
CA PHE A 65 4.94 -15.17 -7.31
C PHE A 65 4.06 -14.34 -6.36
N LEU A 66 3.28 -13.39 -6.87
CA LEU A 66 2.37 -12.59 -6.05
C LEU A 66 1.32 -13.48 -5.36
N ALA A 67 0.78 -14.51 -6.03
CA ALA A 67 -0.10 -15.46 -5.37
C ALA A 67 0.58 -16.20 -4.20
N GLY A 68 1.88 -16.49 -4.30
CA GLY A 68 2.66 -17.05 -3.20
C GLY A 68 2.90 -16.06 -2.05
N ILE A 69 2.89 -14.74 -2.30
CA ILE A 69 2.96 -13.74 -1.21
C ILE A 69 1.71 -13.80 -0.33
N ALA A 70 0.53 -14.08 -0.89
CA ALA A 70 -0.69 -14.28 -0.09
C ALA A 70 -0.52 -15.42 0.92
N ASP A 71 0.20 -16.48 0.54
CA ASP A 71 0.46 -17.63 1.41
C ASP A 71 1.38 -17.26 2.61
N LEU A 72 2.15 -16.15 2.56
CA LEU A 72 2.97 -15.70 3.68
C LEU A 72 2.13 -15.27 4.90
N PHE A 73 0.92 -14.80 4.65
CA PHE A 73 -0.01 -14.34 5.69
C PHE A 73 -0.75 -15.49 6.37
N ASP A 74 -0.67 -16.72 5.83
CA ASP A 74 -1.18 -17.90 6.52
C ASP A 74 -0.24 -18.27 7.68
N PRO A 75 -0.69 -18.20 8.94
CA PRO A 75 0.14 -18.59 10.08
C PRO A 75 0.51 -20.09 10.07
N ARG A 76 -0.18 -20.91 9.25
CA ARG A 76 0.11 -22.33 9.05
C ARG A 76 1.20 -22.56 7.99
N ALA A 77 1.57 -21.55 7.22
CA ALA A 77 2.59 -21.67 6.18
C ALA A 77 3.97 -21.95 6.79
N ALA A 78 4.68 -22.93 6.24
CA ALA A 78 6.01 -23.33 6.70
C ALA A 78 7.05 -22.18 6.60
N ALA A 79 6.86 -21.28 5.64
CA ALA A 79 7.67 -20.08 5.43
C ALA A 79 6.81 -18.80 5.53
N GLY A 80 5.98 -18.70 6.58
CA GLY A 80 5.12 -17.54 6.82
C GLY A 80 5.81 -16.35 7.51
N LEU A 81 5.07 -15.25 7.66
CA LEU A 81 5.56 -14.01 8.29
C LEU A 81 6.12 -14.21 9.71
N GLY A 82 5.56 -15.13 10.50
CA GLY A 82 6.03 -15.41 11.85
C GLY A 82 7.49 -15.89 11.89
N GLY A 83 7.87 -16.76 10.94
CA GLY A 83 9.26 -17.23 10.82
C GLY A 83 10.21 -16.12 10.34
N ALA A 84 9.76 -15.30 9.38
CA ALA A 84 10.53 -14.17 8.87
C ALA A 84 10.77 -13.11 9.96
N LEU A 85 9.74 -12.78 10.74
CA LEU A 85 9.82 -11.85 11.86
C LEU A 85 10.72 -12.37 12.99
N SER A 86 10.56 -13.63 13.37
CA SER A 86 11.42 -14.28 14.37
C SER A 86 12.89 -14.22 13.97
N THR A 87 13.18 -14.55 12.71
CA THR A 87 14.54 -14.47 12.16
C THR A 87 15.10 -13.05 12.23
N ALA A 88 14.32 -12.05 11.83
CA ALA A 88 14.73 -10.65 11.88
C ALA A 88 14.97 -10.14 13.30
N ALA A 89 14.06 -10.45 14.24
CA ALA A 89 14.18 -10.05 15.63
C ALA A 89 15.40 -10.69 16.31
N HIS A 90 15.66 -11.98 16.05
CA HIS A 90 16.87 -12.66 16.53
C HIS A 90 18.15 -12.04 15.98
N ALA A 91 18.20 -11.70 14.68
CA ALA A 91 19.35 -11.03 14.08
C ALA A 91 19.60 -9.64 14.68
N ALA A 92 18.54 -8.94 15.10
CA ALA A 92 18.61 -7.63 15.76
C ALA A 92 18.87 -7.72 17.28
N GLY A 93 18.92 -8.92 17.88
CA GLY A 93 19.03 -9.09 19.33
C GLY A 93 17.80 -8.58 20.09
N ALA A 94 16.64 -8.53 19.45
CA ALA A 94 15.40 -7.99 19.98
C ALA A 94 14.38 -9.10 20.33
N PRO A 95 13.44 -8.85 21.25
CA PRO A 95 12.29 -9.73 21.45
C PRO A 95 11.47 -9.87 20.17
N VAL A 96 10.95 -11.07 19.90
CA VAL A 96 10.05 -11.31 18.77
C VAL A 96 8.67 -10.73 19.11
N PRO A 97 8.16 -9.72 18.37
CA PRO A 97 6.82 -9.21 18.61
C PRO A 97 5.76 -10.19 18.09
N THR A 98 4.56 -10.14 18.65
CA THR A 98 3.41 -10.88 18.12
C THR A 98 2.91 -10.22 16.84
N ILE A 99 2.58 -11.02 15.82
CA ILE A 99 1.93 -10.52 14.61
C ILE A 99 0.45 -10.25 14.94
N PRO A 100 -0.04 -9.01 14.74
CA PRO A 100 -1.45 -8.70 14.94
C PRO A 100 -2.38 -9.45 13.99
N GLN A 101 -3.63 -9.61 14.42
CA GLN A 101 -4.67 -10.27 13.64
C GLN A 101 -5.27 -9.39 12.55
N HIS A 102 -5.12 -8.07 12.62
CA HIS A 102 -5.59 -7.15 11.58
C HIS A 102 -4.42 -6.68 10.73
N TRP A 103 -4.63 -6.65 9.42
CA TRP A 103 -3.64 -6.28 8.44
C TRP A 103 -4.17 -5.15 7.55
N VAL A 104 -3.30 -4.22 7.17
CA VAL A 104 -3.59 -3.25 6.11
C VAL A 104 -2.46 -3.35 5.09
N PHE A 105 -2.82 -3.39 3.81
CA PHE A 105 -1.83 -3.41 2.75
C PHE A 105 -1.66 -2.02 2.16
N VAL A 106 -0.42 -1.58 2.07
CA VAL A 106 -0.07 -0.25 1.57
C VAL A 106 0.93 -0.43 0.43
N GLY A 107 0.62 0.11 -0.74
CA GLY A 107 1.43 -0.10 -1.94
C GLY A 107 1.72 1.21 -2.65
N HIS A 108 3.00 1.50 -2.89
CA HIS A 108 3.45 2.66 -3.67
C HIS A 108 3.78 2.29 -5.10
N SER A 109 3.31 3.08 -6.09
CA SER A 109 3.59 2.87 -7.50
C SER A 109 3.19 1.45 -7.95
N ALA A 110 4.09 0.68 -8.56
CA ALA A 110 3.87 -0.74 -8.89
C ALA A 110 3.57 -1.62 -7.65
N GLY A 111 3.92 -1.16 -6.45
CA GLY A 111 3.54 -1.80 -5.19
C GLY A 111 2.05 -1.74 -4.93
N GLY A 112 1.36 -0.72 -5.48
CA GLY A 112 -0.10 -0.60 -5.45
C GLY A 112 -0.78 -1.80 -6.12
N GLU A 113 -0.39 -2.15 -7.35
CA GLU A 113 -0.92 -3.34 -8.01
C GLU A 113 -0.59 -4.62 -7.24
N ALA A 114 0.63 -4.73 -6.70
CA ALA A 114 1.05 -5.93 -5.98
C ALA A 114 0.14 -6.19 -4.77
N VAL A 115 -0.17 -5.17 -3.97
CA VAL A 115 -1.04 -5.32 -2.80
C VAL A 115 -2.49 -5.61 -3.18
N GLU A 116 -3.02 -5.00 -4.24
CA GLU A 116 -4.34 -5.31 -4.78
C GLU A 116 -4.44 -6.78 -5.22
N TYR A 117 -3.46 -7.22 -6.01
CA TYR A 117 -3.44 -8.57 -6.54
C TYR A 117 -3.36 -9.61 -5.43
N VAL A 118 -2.49 -9.40 -4.44
CA VAL A 118 -2.37 -10.27 -3.26
C VAL A 118 -3.64 -10.28 -2.42
N ALA A 119 -4.28 -9.12 -2.21
CA ALA A 119 -5.57 -9.06 -1.52
C ALA A 119 -6.63 -9.90 -2.25
N ALA A 120 -6.71 -9.80 -3.57
CA ALA A 120 -7.64 -10.60 -4.37
C ALA A 120 -7.31 -12.12 -4.29
N GLN A 121 -6.04 -12.49 -4.16
CA GLN A 121 -5.64 -13.89 -3.92
C GLN A 121 -6.00 -14.36 -2.51
N LEU A 122 -5.89 -13.52 -1.48
CA LEU A 122 -6.38 -13.83 -0.14
C LEU A 122 -7.88 -14.12 -0.17
N LEU A 123 -8.67 -13.26 -0.82
CA LEU A 123 -10.12 -13.47 -1.00
C LEU A 123 -10.45 -14.83 -1.64
N ARG A 124 -9.69 -15.24 -2.67
CA ARG A 124 -9.95 -16.48 -3.42
C ARG A 124 -9.43 -17.75 -2.76
N ARG A 125 -8.26 -17.68 -2.13
CA ARG A 125 -7.50 -18.86 -1.71
C ARG A 125 -7.50 -19.07 -0.21
N HIS A 126 -7.68 -17.99 0.55
CA HIS A 126 -7.54 -17.92 2.01
C HIS A 126 -8.76 -17.26 2.64
N HIS A 127 -9.96 -17.76 2.30
CA HIS A 127 -11.24 -17.20 2.75
C HIS A 127 -11.37 -17.10 4.28
N ASP A 128 -10.73 -18.00 5.03
CA ASP A 128 -10.69 -17.97 6.49
C ASP A 128 -9.80 -16.85 7.03
N LEU A 129 -8.83 -16.37 6.24
CA LEU A 129 -7.97 -15.25 6.59
C LEU A 129 -8.49 -13.91 6.07
N TRP A 130 -9.42 -13.89 5.12
CA TRP A 130 -9.98 -12.66 4.56
C TRP A 130 -10.47 -11.65 5.61
N PRO A 131 -11.16 -12.05 6.71
CA PRO A 131 -11.60 -11.11 7.75
C PRO A 131 -10.46 -10.39 8.48
N HIS A 132 -9.21 -10.84 8.34
CA HIS A 132 -8.03 -10.19 8.91
C HIS A 132 -7.55 -9.00 8.09
N LEU A 133 -7.84 -8.94 6.78
CA LEU A 133 -7.49 -7.81 5.95
C LEU A 133 -8.50 -6.67 6.16
N ALA A 134 -8.05 -5.59 6.77
CA ALA A 134 -8.87 -4.46 7.17
C ALA A 134 -9.02 -3.38 6.08
N GLY A 135 -8.06 -3.28 5.15
CA GLY A 135 -8.15 -2.37 4.02
C GLY A 135 -6.87 -2.25 3.20
N LEU A 136 -6.96 -1.48 2.12
CA LEU A 136 -5.83 -1.14 1.23
C LEU A 136 -5.67 0.38 1.14
N VAL A 137 -4.42 0.84 1.20
CA VAL A 137 -4.05 2.22 0.85
C VAL A 137 -3.07 2.22 -0.31
N LEU A 138 -3.42 2.86 -1.40
CA LEU A 138 -2.64 2.86 -2.64
C LEU A 138 -2.03 4.23 -2.90
N LEU A 139 -0.72 4.29 -3.00
CA LEU A 139 0.04 5.53 -3.08
C LEU A 139 0.56 5.71 -4.50
N ASP A 140 -0.11 6.58 -5.25
CA ASP A 140 0.09 6.85 -6.66
C ASP A 140 0.27 5.57 -7.51
N PRO A 141 -0.74 4.65 -7.47
CA PRO A 141 -0.58 3.28 -7.95
C PRO A 141 -0.36 3.22 -9.46
N VAL A 142 0.43 2.22 -9.87
CA VAL A 142 0.77 1.95 -11.27
C VAL A 142 0.35 0.54 -11.64
N ALA A 143 -0.49 0.44 -12.67
CA ALA A 143 -0.83 -0.85 -13.26
C ALA A 143 0.36 -1.42 -14.07
N SER A 144 0.46 -2.74 -14.12
CA SER A 144 1.53 -3.44 -14.81
C SER A 144 1.61 -3.09 -16.29
N PHE A 145 2.84 -3.11 -16.83
CA PHE A 145 3.09 -2.89 -18.26
C PHE A 145 2.50 -4.00 -19.14
N VAL A 146 2.48 -5.24 -18.62
CA VAL A 146 1.93 -6.40 -19.31
C VAL A 146 0.89 -7.06 -18.42
N GLY A 147 -0.27 -7.39 -18.98
CA GLY A 147 -1.37 -8.03 -18.26
C GLY A 147 -2.36 -7.03 -17.67
N ASP A 148 -3.17 -7.52 -16.74
CA ASP A 148 -4.41 -6.90 -16.27
C ASP A 148 -4.64 -7.23 -14.77
N ASN A 149 -3.55 -7.41 -14.03
CA ASN A 149 -3.57 -7.76 -12.60
C ASN A 149 -4.43 -6.79 -11.79
N THR A 150 -4.18 -5.48 -11.93
CA THR A 150 -4.97 -4.39 -11.32
C THR A 150 -6.46 -4.56 -11.64
N THR A 151 -6.82 -4.62 -12.92
CA THR A 151 -8.24 -4.71 -13.35
C THR A 151 -8.94 -5.97 -12.82
N ARG A 152 -8.27 -7.13 -12.87
CA ARG A 152 -8.84 -8.38 -12.32
C ARG A 152 -8.99 -8.31 -10.81
N ALA A 153 -7.98 -7.81 -10.11
CA ALA A 153 -8.02 -7.67 -8.66
C ALA A 153 -9.15 -6.74 -8.23
N LEU A 154 -9.26 -5.57 -8.83
CA LEU A 154 -10.33 -4.62 -8.53
C LEU A 154 -11.72 -5.20 -8.84
N ALA A 155 -11.89 -5.95 -9.93
CA ALA A 155 -13.18 -6.60 -10.25
C ALA A 155 -13.62 -7.64 -9.20
N ASP A 156 -12.67 -8.32 -8.54
CA ASP A 156 -12.95 -9.22 -7.44
C ASP A 156 -13.24 -8.45 -6.14
N LEU A 157 -12.42 -7.43 -5.85
CA LEU A 157 -12.47 -6.64 -4.62
C LEU A 157 -13.68 -5.69 -4.56
N ASP A 158 -14.17 -5.21 -5.70
CA ASP A 158 -15.36 -4.36 -5.81
C ASP A 158 -16.62 -5.03 -5.27
N ARG A 159 -16.66 -6.37 -5.28
CA ARG A 159 -17.76 -7.17 -4.74
C ARG A 159 -17.74 -7.30 -3.22
N THR A 160 -16.80 -6.63 -2.56
CA THR A 160 -16.57 -6.69 -1.12
C THR A 160 -16.64 -5.30 -0.50
N ASP A 161 -16.93 -5.25 0.79
CA ASP A 161 -16.92 -4.02 1.57
C ASP A 161 -15.50 -3.59 2.01
N LEU A 162 -14.44 -4.29 1.57
CA LEU A 162 -13.07 -3.98 1.98
C LEU A 162 -12.70 -2.55 1.56
N PRO A 163 -12.37 -1.64 2.48
CA PRO A 163 -11.95 -0.29 2.13
C PRO A 163 -10.69 -0.28 1.27
N ILE A 164 -10.73 0.50 0.19
CA ILE A 164 -9.60 0.69 -0.74
C ILE A 164 -9.59 2.18 -1.08
N LEU A 165 -8.53 2.88 -0.68
CA LEU A 165 -8.38 4.32 -0.91
C LEU A 165 -7.01 4.62 -1.52
N THR A 166 -6.96 5.65 -2.35
CA THR A 166 -5.71 6.13 -2.95
C THR A 166 -5.38 7.57 -2.57
N VAL A 167 -4.08 7.85 -2.43
CA VAL A 167 -3.53 9.20 -2.56
C VAL A 167 -2.72 9.20 -3.86
N SER A 168 -3.06 10.06 -4.82
CA SER A 168 -2.41 10.10 -6.13
C SER A 168 -1.86 11.48 -6.47
N GLY A 169 -0.85 11.54 -7.34
CA GLY A 169 -0.42 12.76 -8.01
C GLY A 169 -1.17 12.97 -9.34
N PRO A 170 -0.87 14.06 -10.07
CA PRO A 170 -1.31 14.22 -11.45
C PRO A 170 -0.76 13.11 -12.36
N PRO A 171 -1.45 12.78 -13.47
CA PRO A 171 -0.90 11.90 -14.50
C PRO A 171 0.47 12.38 -15.01
N ALA A 172 1.49 11.53 -14.87
CA ALA A 172 2.87 11.80 -15.23
C ALA A 172 3.59 10.52 -15.69
N LEU A 173 4.81 10.62 -16.21
CA LEU A 173 5.53 9.45 -16.74
C LEU A 173 5.77 8.36 -15.67
N CYS A 174 6.19 8.73 -14.46
CA CYS A 174 6.53 7.74 -13.43
C CYS A 174 5.33 6.99 -12.86
N ASN A 175 4.14 7.60 -12.85
CA ASN A 175 2.90 6.89 -12.50
C ASN A 175 2.18 6.30 -13.73
N ASN A 176 2.91 6.14 -14.85
CA ASN A 176 2.40 5.62 -16.11
C ASN A 176 1.12 6.34 -16.55
N PHE A 177 1.13 7.67 -16.48
CA PHE A 177 -0.01 8.56 -16.76
C PHE A 177 -1.25 8.25 -15.91
N GLY A 178 -1.03 7.85 -14.65
CA GLY A 178 -2.08 7.60 -13.66
C GLY A 178 -2.88 6.33 -13.91
N THR A 179 -2.31 5.30 -14.55
CA THR A 179 -3.05 4.08 -14.94
C THR A 179 -3.68 3.35 -13.76
N GLY A 180 -2.99 3.21 -12.64
CA GLY A 180 -3.57 2.57 -11.45
C GLY A 180 -4.73 3.40 -10.91
N THR A 181 -4.56 4.71 -10.76
CA THR A 181 -5.64 5.60 -10.31
C THR A 181 -6.86 5.54 -11.23
N ALA A 182 -6.64 5.57 -12.55
CA ALA A 182 -7.72 5.43 -13.53
C ALA A 182 -8.44 4.08 -13.43
N ALA A 183 -7.69 3.00 -13.20
CA ALA A 183 -8.26 1.67 -13.00
C ALA A 183 -9.12 1.59 -11.73
N LEU A 184 -8.70 2.23 -10.62
CA LEU A 184 -9.54 2.34 -9.42
C LEU A 184 -10.85 3.06 -9.69
N GLN A 185 -10.78 4.23 -10.33
CA GLN A 185 -11.97 5.03 -10.64
C GLN A 185 -12.95 4.28 -11.56
N ALA A 186 -12.43 3.45 -12.47
CA ALA A 186 -13.26 2.66 -13.38
C ALA A 186 -13.75 1.33 -12.77
N GLY A 187 -12.97 0.74 -11.86
CA GLY A 187 -13.18 -0.62 -11.37
C GLY A 187 -13.91 -0.73 -10.04
N LEU A 188 -13.90 0.32 -9.22
CA LEU A 188 -14.60 0.36 -7.93
C LEU A 188 -15.88 1.19 -8.06
N HIS A 189 -17.02 0.65 -7.63
CA HIS A 189 -18.31 1.34 -7.63
C HIS A 189 -18.58 2.00 -6.28
N ARG A 190 -17.74 2.99 -5.93
CA ARG A 190 -17.70 3.62 -4.61
C ARG A 190 -17.79 5.14 -4.70
N PRO A 191 -18.52 5.81 -3.79
CA PRO A 191 -18.65 7.28 -3.82
C PRO A 191 -17.34 8.00 -3.51
N PHE A 192 -16.37 7.31 -2.91
CA PHE A 192 -15.05 7.82 -2.59
C PHE A 192 -14.03 6.70 -2.76
N VAL A 193 -13.02 6.94 -3.60
CA VAL A 193 -11.88 6.03 -3.79
C VAL A 193 -10.56 6.68 -3.40
N GLY A 194 -10.59 7.90 -2.87
CA GLY A 194 -9.40 8.61 -2.38
C GLY A 194 -9.29 10.04 -2.91
N VAL A 195 -8.07 10.56 -2.92
CA VAL A 195 -7.78 11.93 -3.34
C VAL A 195 -6.63 12.02 -4.33
N ARG A 196 -6.62 13.09 -5.13
CA ARG A 196 -5.47 13.51 -5.92
C ARG A 196 -4.92 14.83 -5.38
N LEU A 197 -3.64 14.84 -5.04
CA LEU A 197 -2.91 16.04 -4.66
C LEU A 197 -2.50 16.77 -5.95
N PRO A 198 -2.99 18.00 -6.22
CA PRO A 198 -2.74 18.66 -7.50
C PRO A 198 -1.26 18.99 -7.77
N ALA A 199 -0.48 19.16 -6.70
CA ALA A 199 0.96 19.42 -6.75
C ALA A 199 1.80 18.17 -6.42
N GLY A 200 1.15 17.03 -6.15
CA GLY A 200 1.83 15.84 -5.66
C GLY A 200 2.82 15.27 -6.68
N ASP A 201 3.97 14.87 -6.18
CA ASP A 201 5.03 14.18 -6.90
C ASP A 201 4.92 12.66 -6.68
N HIS A 202 5.41 11.87 -7.64
CA HIS A 202 5.29 10.41 -7.56
C HIS A 202 6.07 9.83 -6.37
N THR A 203 7.08 10.55 -5.87
CA THR A 203 7.95 10.16 -4.76
C THR A 203 7.45 10.63 -3.40
N ASP A 204 6.30 11.31 -3.28
CA ASP A 204 5.81 11.83 -1.98
C ASP A 204 5.62 10.71 -0.93
N ALA A 205 5.30 9.48 -1.36
CA ALA A 205 5.21 8.32 -0.48
C ALA A 205 6.58 7.86 0.10
N GLU A 206 7.68 8.22 -0.57
CA GLU A 206 9.05 7.94 -0.15
C GLU A 206 9.53 8.94 0.91
N GLY A 207 8.99 10.16 0.89
CA GLY A 207 9.29 11.22 1.85
C GLY A 207 10.79 11.46 1.99
N ALA A 208 11.27 11.57 3.23
CA ALA A 208 12.70 11.78 3.51
C ALA A 208 13.61 10.59 3.14
N SER A 209 13.04 9.48 2.66
CA SER A 209 13.77 8.29 2.23
C SER A 209 13.88 8.16 0.70
N SER A 210 13.41 9.15 -0.07
CA SER A 210 13.70 9.20 -1.50
C SER A 210 15.20 9.38 -1.77
N ASP A 211 15.59 9.14 -3.02
CA ASP A 211 16.97 9.28 -3.48
C ASP A 211 17.05 10.19 -4.71
N MET A 212 18.25 10.74 -4.97
CA MET A 212 18.48 11.66 -6.09
C MET A 212 18.03 11.09 -7.44
N LEU A 213 18.13 9.77 -7.65
CA LEU A 213 17.72 9.14 -8.91
C LEU A 213 16.19 9.19 -9.04
N GLY A 214 15.47 8.93 -7.95
CA GLY A 214 14.02 9.04 -7.91
C GLY A 214 13.53 10.46 -8.02
N GLU A 215 14.14 11.37 -7.26
CA GLU A 215 13.83 12.78 -7.30
C GLU A 215 13.97 13.37 -8.70
N LEU A 216 15.05 13.02 -9.40
CA LEU A 216 15.31 13.49 -10.76
C LEU A 216 14.29 12.97 -11.80
N LEU A 217 13.84 11.73 -11.65
CA LEU A 217 12.98 11.08 -12.64
C LEU A 217 11.50 11.26 -12.36
N CYS A 218 11.14 11.33 -11.08
CA CYS A 218 9.78 11.12 -10.60
C CYS A 218 9.28 12.24 -9.67
N GLY A 219 10.04 13.33 -9.54
CA GLY A 219 9.68 14.49 -8.74
C GLY A 219 10.32 14.44 -7.36
N VAL A 220 10.55 15.62 -6.76
CA VAL A 220 11.14 15.74 -5.42
C VAL A 220 10.00 15.72 -4.41
N PRO A 221 10.04 14.89 -3.36
CA PRO A 221 8.98 14.89 -2.35
C PRO A 221 8.72 16.30 -1.80
N GLN A 222 7.48 16.76 -1.87
CA GLN A 222 7.10 18.08 -1.36
C GLN A 222 6.64 17.94 0.09
N SER A 223 7.17 18.74 1.01
CA SER A 223 6.93 18.55 2.46
C SER A 223 5.44 18.56 2.84
N ASP A 224 4.66 19.42 2.18
CA ASP A 224 3.23 19.57 2.45
C ASP A 224 2.42 18.38 1.91
N ASP A 225 2.79 17.86 0.74
CA ASP A 225 2.15 16.69 0.14
C ASP A 225 2.54 15.40 0.90
N VAL A 226 3.81 15.26 1.29
CA VAL A 226 4.29 14.17 2.17
C VAL A 226 3.52 14.18 3.49
N ALA A 227 3.39 15.33 4.14
CA ALA A 227 2.65 15.45 5.41
C ALA A 227 1.16 15.11 5.25
N THR A 228 0.54 15.57 4.15
CA THR A 228 -0.85 15.26 3.82
C THR A 228 -1.04 13.77 3.56
N LEU A 229 -0.16 13.16 2.76
CA LEU A 229 -0.18 11.73 2.47
C LEU A 229 -0.01 10.91 3.74
N GLN A 230 0.96 11.24 4.59
CA GLN A 230 1.20 10.57 5.87
C GLN A 230 -0.01 10.69 6.82
N ALA A 231 -0.63 11.87 6.91
CA ALA A 231 -1.83 12.07 7.71
C ALA A 231 -3.02 11.23 7.22
N LEU A 232 -3.28 11.22 5.90
CA LEU A 232 -4.36 10.43 5.31
C LEU A 232 -4.13 8.93 5.46
N THR A 233 -2.95 8.45 5.08
CA THR A 233 -2.63 7.00 5.07
C THR A 233 -2.65 6.42 6.48
N LEU A 234 -2.12 7.15 7.47
CA LEU A 234 -2.17 6.75 8.88
C LEU A 234 -3.60 6.77 9.42
N GLY A 235 -4.35 7.83 9.12
CA GLY A 235 -5.72 7.99 9.57
C GLY A 235 -6.66 6.92 8.98
N TRP A 236 -6.62 6.69 7.67
CA TRP A 236 -7.41 5.65 7.03
C TRP A 236 -7.04 4.26 7.54
N THR A 237 -5.75 3.97 7.71
CA THR A 237 -5.30 2.71 8.32
C THR A 237 -5.90 2.51 9.71
N HIS A 238 -5.95 3.56 10.52
CA HIS A 238 -6.57 3.51 11.84
C HIS A 238 -8.07 3.21 11.76
N ASP A 239 -8.79 3.95 10.93
CA ASP A 239 -10.24 3.78 10.73
C ASP A 239 -10.57 2.39 10.18
N PHE A 240 -9.76 1.86 9.25
CA PHE A 240 -9.91 0.50 8.70
C PHE A 240 -9.79 -0.58 9.78
N VAL A 241 -8.79 -0.45 10.67
CA VAL A 241 -8.52 -1.44 11.72
C VAL A 241 -9.54 -1.39 12.85
N THR A 242 -10.04 -0.21 13.18
CA THR A 242 -10.96 0.01 14.32
C THR A 242 -12.43 -0.06 13.92
N GLY A 243 -12.75 0.17 12.65
CA GLY A 243 -14.11 0.42 12.17
C GLY A 243 -14.61 1.83 12.47
N ASP A 244 -13.75 2.74 12.94
CA ASP A 244 -14.09 4.13 13.17
C ASP A 244 -14.21 4.91 11.86
N HIS A 245 -14.75 6.13 11.95
CA HIS A 245 -14.84 7.06 10.83
C HIS A 245 -14.48 8.48 11.28
N THR A 246 -13.23 8.87 11.02
CA THR A 246 -12.69 10.18 11.35
C THR A 246 -13.08 11.19 10.27
N ALA A 247 -14.08 12.03 10.56
CA ALA A 247 -14.73 12.91 9.59
C ALA A 247 -13.78 13.79 8.75
N GLN A 248 -12.62 14.18 9.31
CA GLN A 248 -11.64 15.02 8.62
C GLN A 248 -10.92 14.31 7.47
N LEU A 249 -10.91 12.97 7.45
CA LEU A 249 -10.21 12.14 6.47
C LEU A 249 -11.05 11.82 5.23
N TYR A 250 -12.34 12.17 5.25
CA TYR A 250 -13.29 11.86 4.19
C TYR A 250 -13.99 13.12 3.69
N PRO A 251 -14.51 13.12 2.44
CA PRO A 251 -15.28 14.25 1.91
C PRO A 251 -16.52 14.55 2.75
N ASN A 252 -16.79 15.84 2.99
CA ASN A 252 -18.03 16.28 3.64
C ASN A 252 -19.03 16.80 2.60
N GLY A 253 -19.70 15.87 1.91
CA GLY A 253 -20.62 16.16 0.81
C GLY A 253 -19.94 16.27 -0.56
N ALA A 254 -20.75 16.53 -1.60
CA ALA A 254 -20.35 16.33 -2.99
C ALA A 254 -19.26 17.28 -3.54
N ALA A 255 -18.97 18.40 -2.86
CA ALA A 255 -18.06 19.43 -3.36
C ALA A 255 -16.85 19.72 -2.45
N ALA A 256 -16.84 19.21 -1.22
CA ALA A 256 -15.78 19.49 -0.26
C ALA A 256 -14.88 18.25 -0.08
N GLY A 257 -13.59 18.39 -0.41
CA GLY A 257 -12.59 17.38 -0.11
C GLY A 257 -12.35 17.20 1.40
N PRO A 258 -11.59 16.16 1.80
CA PRO A 258 -11.23 15.95 3.20
C PRO A 258 -10.54 17.18 3.81
N ALA A 259 -10.91 17.55 5.02
CA ALA A 259 -10.25 18.65 5.73
C ALA A 259 -8.76 18.37 5.99
N ALA A 260 -8.37 17.10 6.10
CA ALA A 260 -6.99 16.66 6.23
C ALA A 260 -6.17 16.78 4.93
N ALA A 261 -6.81 17.09 3.80
CA ALA A 261 -6.14 17.29 2.51
C ALA A 261 -6.70 18.52 1.77
N PRO A 262 -6.44 19.73 2.27
CA PRO A 262 -6.95 20.96 1.68
C PRO A 262 -6.50 21.11 0.21
N GLY A 263 -7.45 21.40 -0.68
CA GLY A 263 -7.16 21.57 -2.11
C GLY A 263 -7.01 20.26 -2.89
N ALA A 264 -7.06 19.11 -2.23
CA ALA A 264 -7.05 17.82 -2.92
C ALA A 264 -8.35 17.61 -3.71
N VAL A 265 -8.22 17.01 -4.90
CA VAL A 265 -9.35 16.63 -5.74
C VAL A 265 -9.90 15.30 -5.25
N VAL A 266 -11.19 15.25 -4.96
CA VAL A 266 -11.89 14.02 -4.59
C VAL A 266 -11.94 13.07 -5.79
N LEU A 267 -11.58 11.81 -5.57
CA LEU A 267 -11.69 10.74 -6.57
C LEU A 267 -12.89 9.87 -6.23
N THR A 268 -13.74 9.65 -7.23
CA THR A 268 -14.92 8.78 -7.15
C THR A 268 -14.74 7.57 -8.06
N GLY A 269 -15.39 6.48 -7.68
CA GLY A 269 -15.60 5.29 -8.48
C GLY A 269 -16.74 5.43 -9.49
N ALA A 270 -16.92 4.43 -10.34
CA ALA A 270 -17.91 4.37 -11.43
C ALA A 270 -19.32 3.97 -10.97
#